data_AF-A0A1Q3E1S6-F1
#
_entry.id   AF-A0A1Q3E1S6-F1
#
_cell.length_a   1.000
_cell.length_b   1.000
_cell.length_c   1.000
_cell.angle_alpha   90.00
_cell.angle_beta   90.00
_cell.angle_gamma   90.00
#
_symmetry.space_group_name_H-M   'P 1'
#
loop_
_entity.id
_entity.type
_entity.pdbx_description
1 polymer ?
#
loop_
_entity_poly.entity_id
_entity_poly.type
_entity_poly.pdbx_seq_one_letter_code
_entity_poly.pdbx_strand_id
1 'polypeptide(L)'
;MFSSSSILSFPGYDMDISVPSGRIQCLTFLSSFLALILVYHVFARPSGFTSSKQVAWIITTTASFVMTIASLPFVWDYFAGRGDVKRVGAFPELAVPANRFFQAYLLVDLSLGAVYYRSQLNLFTGWSHHVIYLGIVDCMYGGLYAFFEHFSLSDSS
;
A
#
# COMPACT_ATOMS: atom_id res chain seq x y z
N MET A 1 -12.70 22.88 -16.26
CA MET A 1 -12.04 21.70 -16.82
C MET A 1 -10.69 21.57 -16.10
N PHE A 2 -10.65 20.87 -14.97
CA PHE A 2 -9.49 20.83 -14.06
C PHE A 2 -8.57 19.66 -14.44
N SER A 3 -7.41 19.96 -15.03
CA SER A 3 -6.34 18.98 -15.23
C SER A 3 -5.67 18.72 -13.88
N SER A 4 -5.89 17.53 -13.30
CA SER A 4 -5.34 17.09 -12.01
C SER A 4 -4.16 16.13 -12.20
N SER A 5 -3.22 16.49 -13.06
CA SER A 5 -1.99 15.72 -13.31
C SER A 5 -0.79 16.55 -12.87
N SER A 6 0.04 16.00 -12.00
CA SER A 6 1.33 16.63 -11.65
C SER A 6 2.39 16.02 -12.55
N ILE A 7 2.92 16.82 -13.49
CA ILE A 7 4.00 16.40 -14.40
C ILE A 7 5.31 16.45 -13.61
N LEU A 8 5.98 15.30 -13.46
CA LEU A 8 7.27 15.20 -12.80
C LEU A 8 8.34 14.95 -13.86
N SER A 9 9.06 16.00 -14.24
CA SER A 9 10.10 15.94 -15.26
C SER A 9 11.42 15.46 -14.65
N PHE A 10 11.88 14.27 -15.02
CA PHE A 10 13.24 13.81 -14.73
C PHE A 10 14.16 14.12 -15.94
N PRO A 11 15.36 14.68 -15.73
CA PRO A 11 16.25 15.03 -16.82
C PRO A 11 16.76 13.75 -17.51
N GLY A 12 16.46 13.60 -18.81
CA GLY A 12 16.95 12.51 -19.66
C GLY A 12 15.95 11.42 -20.02
N TYR A 13 14.68 11.54 -19.65
CA TYR A 13 13.62 10.63 -20.09
C TYR A 13 12.36 11.45 -20.41
N ASP A 14 12.11 11.71 -21.70
CA ASP A 14 10.87 12.33 -22.21
C ASP A 14 9.71 11.32 -22.15
N MET A 15 9.46 10.72 -20.99
CA MET A 15 8.20 10.07 -20.71
C MET A 15 7.39 11.01 -19.83
N ASP A 16 6.37 11.63 -20.42
CA ASP A 16 5.27 12.28 -19.71
C ASP A 16 4.47 11.21 -18.92
N ILE A 17 5.05 10.71 -17.83
CA ILE A 17 4.38 9.80 -16.91
C ILE A 17 3.36 10.63 -16.14
N SER A 18 2.08 10.44 -16.46
CA SER A 18 0.98 10.91 -15.63
C SER A 18 1.03 10.17 -14.29
N VAL A 19 1.66 10.78 -13.29
CA VAL A 19 1.53 10.30 -11.91
C VAL A 19 0.16 10.73 -11.41
N PRO A 20 -0.66 9.82 -10.86
CA PRO A 20 -1.93 10.20 -10.25
C PRO A 20 -1.72 11.30 -9.22
N SER A 21 -2.56 12.35 -9.22
CA SER A 21 -2.45 13.44 -8.25
C SER A 21 -2.46 12.94 -6.80
N GLY A 22 -1.83 13.69 -5.89
CA GLY A 22 -1.78 13.33 -4.47
C GLY A 22 -3.17 13.09 -3.85
N ARG A 23 -4.20 13.78 -4.34
CA ARG A 23 -5.60 13.54 -3.94
C ARG A 23 -6.09 12.14 -4.34
N ILE A 24 -5.83 11.71 -5.57
CA ILE A 24 -6.23 10.38 -6.05
C ILE A 24 -5.50 9.31 -5.23
N GLN A 25 -4.21 9.49 -4.98
CA GLN A 25 -3.43 8.55 -4.16
C GLN A 25 -3.96 8.44 -2.72
N CYS A 26 -4.32 9.57 -2.10
CA CYS A 26 -4.94 9.60 -0.77
C CYS A 26 -6.31 8.90 -0.77
N LEU A 27 -7.16 9.18 -1.77
CA LEU A 27 -8.46 8.52 -1.93
C LEU A 27 -8.30 7.01 -2.17
N THR A 28 -7.32 6.58 -2.95
CA THR A 28 -7.01 5.16 -3.17
C THR A 28 -6.55 4.50 -1.87
N PHE A 29 -5.70 5.15 -1.09
CA PHE A 29 -5.27 4.64 0.21
C PHE A 29 -6.46 4.49 1.18
N LEU A 30 -7.25 5.56 1.35
CA LEU A 30 -8.39 5.56 2.27
C LEU A 30 -9.47 4.55 1.85
N SER A 31 -9.80 4.48 0.56
CA SER A 31 -10.76 3.50 0.06
C SER A 31 -10.26 2.06 0.21
N SER A 32 -8.97 1.80 -0.05
CA SER A 32 -8.35 0.49 0.19
C SER A 32 -8.37 0.10 1.67
N PHE A 33 -8.07 1.05 2.56
CA PHE A 33 -8.09 0.85 4.00
C PHE A 33 -9.49 0.47 4.50
N LEU A 34 -10.52 1.24 4.10
CA LEU A 34 -11.90 0.96 4.45
C LEU A 34 -12.40 -0.35 3.82
N ALA A 35 -12.03 -0.65 2.58
CA ALA A 35 -12.39 -1.89 1.91
C ALA A 35 -11.81 -3.11 2.63
N LEU A 36 -10.54 -3.05 3.07
CA LEU A 36 -9.91 -4.13 3.82
C LEU A 36 -10.53 -4.32 5.20
N ILE A 37 -10.90 -3.24 5.91
CA ILE A 37 -11.65 -3.33 7.16
C ILE A 37 -13.04 -3.97 6.93
N LEU A 38 -13.71 -3.60 5.84
CA LEU A 38 -15.00 -4.18 5.49
C LEU A 38 -14.85 -5.68 5.19
N VAL A 39 -13.85 -6.08 4.40
CA VAL A 39 -13.49 -7.48 4.15
C VAL A 39 -13.29 -8.20 5.48
N TYR A 40 -12.49 -7.62 6.39
CA TYR A 40 -12.29 -8.20 7.72
C TYR A 40 -13.63 -8.45 8.43
N HIS A 41 -14.50 -7.46 8.55
CA HIS A 41 -15.76 -7.63 9.27
C HIS A 41 -16.76 -8.56 8.57
N VAL A 42 -16.82 -8.55 7.24
CA VAL A 42 -17.69 -9.43 6.45
C VAL A 42 -17.24 -10.87 6.54
N PHE A 43 -15.94 -11.16 6.55
CA PHE A 43 -15.44 -12.53 6.59
C PHE A 43 -15.14 -13.04 8.00
N ALA A 44 -14.81 -12.18 8.97
CA ALA A 44 -14.53 -12.57 10.34
C ALA A 44 -15.80 -12.81 11.19
N ARG A 45 -16.89 -12.07 10.91
CA ARG A 45 -18.10 -12.10 11.75
C ARG A 45 -19.02 -13.32 11.50
N PRO A 46 -19.25 -13.78 10.25
CA PRO A 46 -20.15 -14.91 9.98
C PRO A 46 -19.47 -16.28 10.07
N SER A 47 -18.15 -16.33 10.04
CA SER A 47 -17.36 -17.55 9.78
C SER A 47 -17.15 -18.44 11.00
N GLY A 48 -17.54 -18.02 12.20
CA GLY A 48 -17.33 -18.79 13.42
C GLY A 48 -15.85 -19.08 13.72
N PHE A 49 -14.91 -18.33 13.12
CA PHE A 49 -13.48 -18.47 13.39
C PHE A 49 -13.19 -18.09 14.84
N THR A 50 -12.95 -19.10 15.67
CA THR A 50 -12.64 -18.95 17.09
C THR A 50 -11.16 -18.64 17.34
N SER A 51 -10.28 -18.92 16.36
CA SER A 51 -8.84 -18.73 16.50
C SER A 51 -8.39 -17.41 15.89
N SER A 52 -7.75 -16.60 16.71
CA SER A 52 -7.05 -15.37 16.35
C SER A 52 -6.15 -15.48 15.11
N LYS A 53 -5.54 -16.65 14.92
CA LYS A 53 -4.70 -16.92 13.75
C LYS A 53 -5.51 -17.00 12.46
N GLN A 54 -6.67 -17.66 12.46
CA GLN A 54 -7.45 -17.84 11.23
C GLN A 54 -7.94 -16.50 10.69
N VAL A 55 -8.32 -15.59 11.58
CA VAL A 55 -8.81 -14.28 11.20
C VAL A 55 -7.69 -13.38 10.67
N ALA A 56 -6.48 -13.46 11.24
CA ALA A 56 -5.31 -12.73 10.72
C ALA A 56 -4.96 -13.12 9.26
N TRP A 57 -5.20 -14.38 8.89
CA TRP A 57 -4.92 -14.87 7.54
C TRP A 57 -5.89 -14.35 6.49
N ILE A 58 -7.10 -13.91 6.87
CA ILE A 58 -8.09 -13.41 5.91
C ILE A 58 -7.52 -12.20 5.16
N ILE A 59 -7.06 -11.20 5.89
CA ILE A 59 -6.56 -9.96 5.29
C ILE A 59 -5.25 -10.18 4.54
N THR A 60 -4.33 -10.96 5.10
CA THR A 60 -3.08 -11.33 4.41
C THR A 60 -3.35 -12.08 3.11
N THR A 61 -4.31 -13.01 3.10
CA THR A 61 -4.66 -13.78 1.89
C THR A 61 -5.32 -12.89 0.85
N THR A 62 -6.27 -12.03 1.25
CA THR A 62 -6.90 -11.07 0.35
C THR A 62 -5.88 -10.12 -0.26
N ALA A 63 -4.98 -9.56 0.55
CA ALA A 63 -3.93 -8.67 0.06
C ALA A 63 -2.98 -9.40 -0.90
N SER A 64 -2.56 -10.63 -0.56
CA SER A 64 -1.70 -11.44 -1.43
C SER A 64 -2.35 -11.75 -2.77
N PHE A 65 -3.65 -12.06 -2.78
CA PHE A 65 -4.41 -12.29 -4.00
C PHE A 65 -4.47 -11.04 -4.89
N VAL A 66 -4.82 -9.89 -4.32
CA VAL A 66 -4.87 -8.61 -5.06
C VAL A 66 -3.49 -8.25 -5.62
N MET A 67 -2.44 -8.36 -4.81
CA MET A 67 -1.07 -8.04 -5.24
C MET A 67 -0.56 -9.02 -6.30
N THR A 68 -0.94 -10.30 -6.22
CA THR A 68 -0.61 -11.29 -7.25
C THR A 68 -1.22 -10.88 -8.59
N ILE A 69 -2.51 -10.55 -8.62
CA ILE A 69 -3.19 -10.10 -9.84
C ILE A 69 -2.55 -8.80 -10.37
N ALA A 70 -2.30 -7.82 -9.49
CA ALA A 70 -1.67 -6.56 -9.87
C ALA A 70 -0.24 -6.75 -10.42
N SER A 71 0.47 -7.80 -10.02
CA SER A 71 1.82 -8.10 -10.51
C SER A 71 1.86 -8.75 -11.90
N LEU A 72 0.75 -9.37 -12.35
CA LEU A 72 0.73 -10.16 -13.59
C LEU A 72 1.18 -9.39 -14.84
N PRO A 73 0.77 -8.12 -15.07
CA PRO A 73 1.24 -7.37 -16.24
C PRO A 73 2.76 -7.15 -16.24
N PHE A 74 3.36 -6.91 -15.07
CA PHE A 74 4.80 -6.73 -14.94
C PHE A 74 5.57 -8.05 -15.17
N VAL A 75 5.03 -9.15 -14.66
CA VAL A 75 5.58 -10.49 -14.88
C VAL A 75 5.50 -10.87 -16.37
N TRP A 76 4.39 -10.56 -17.02
CA TRP A 76 4.22 -10.77 -18.46
C TRP A 76 5.27 -9.99 -19.26
N ASP A 77 5.44 -8.69 -19.00
CA ASP A 77 6.44 -7.87 -19.66
C ASP A 77 7.87 -8.37 -19.43
N TYR A 78 8.17 -8.87 -18.23
CA TYR A 78 9.48 -9.46 -17.93
C TYR A 78 9.76 -10.69 -18.80
N PHE A 79 8.80 -11.61 -18.93
CA PHE A 79 8.96 -12.80 -19.77
C PHE A 79 8.95 -12.47 -21.27
N ALA A 80 8.08 -11.58 -21.73
CA ALA A 80 8.10 -11.07 -23.10
C ALA A 80 9.41 -10.30 -23.41
N GLY A 81 9.98 -9.69 -22.38
CA GLY A 81 11.29 -9.04 -22.35
C GLY A 81 12.48 -9.98 -22.44
N ARG A 82 12.28 -11.31 -22.36
CA ARG A 82 13.32 -12.35 -22.23
C ARG A 82 14.17 -12.19 -20.96
N GLY A 83 13.57 -11.67 -19.88
CA GLY A 83 14.23 -11.44 -18.60
C GLY A 83 14.96 -10.10 -18.47
N ASP A 84 14.78 -9.18 -19.44
CA ASP A 84 15.33 -7.83 -19.34
C ASP A 84 14.40 -6.90 -18.53
N VAL A 85 14.84 -6.53 -17.32
CA VAL A 85 14.10 -5.65 -16.40
C VAL A 85 13.88 -4.26 -17.02
N LYS A 86 14.75 -3.79 -17.92
CA LYS A 86 14.59 -2.48 -18.57
C LYS A 86 13.40 -2.43 -19.52
N ARG A 87 12.87 -3.60 -19.92
CA ARG A 87 11.72 -3.72 -20.81
C ARG A 87 10.39 -3.85 -20.06
N VAL A 88 10.42 -3.91 -18.72
CA VAL A 88 9.22 -3.93 -17.89
C VAL A 88 8.62 -2.52 -17.89
N GLY A 89 7.39 -2.38 -18.39
CA GLY A 89 6.68 -1.11 -18.37
C GLY A 89 6.49 -0.61 -16.93
N ALA A 90 6.69 0.69 -16.71
CA ALA A 90 6.55 1.29 -15.38
C ALA A 90 5.08 1.37 -14.89
N PHE A 91 4.10 1.21 -15.80
CA PHE A 91 2.65 1.29 -15.58
C PHE A 91 2.23 2.10 -14.33
N PRO A 92 2.47 3.42 -14.31
CA PRO A 92 2.25 4.26 -13.13
C PRO A 92 0.80 4.19 -12.63
N GLU A 93 -0.17 4.06 -13.53
CA GLU A 93 -1.60 3.91 -13.24
C GLU A 93 -1.95 2.59 -12.53
N LEU A 94 -1.07 1.59 -12.55
CA LEU A 94 -1.24 0.33 -11.82
C LEU A 94 -0.30 0.25 -10.61
N ALA A 95 0.97 0.62 -10.79
CA ALA A 95 1.99 0.57 -9.75
C ALA A 95 1.66 1.51 -8.59
N VAL A 96 1.20 2.73 -8.86
CA VAL A 96 0.89 3.70 -7.80
C VAL A 96 -0.32 3.25 -6.98
N PRO A 97 -1.48 2.87 -7.57
CA PRO A 97 -2.59 2.34 -6.78
C PRO A 97 -2.28 1.03 -6.05
N ALA A 98 -1.57 0.09 -6.68
CA ALA A 98 -1.18 -1.16 -6.04
C ALA A 98 -0.29 -0.92 -4.82
N ASN A 99 0.63 0.05 -4.91
CA ASN A 99 1.46 0.44 -3.79
C ASN A 99 0.65 1.11 -2.66
N ARG A 100 -0.31 2.01 -2.99
CA ARG A 100 -1.21 2.59 -1.98
C ARG A 100 -2.11 1.55 -1.30
N PHE A 101 -2.58 0.55 -2.05
CA PHE A 101 -3.30 -0.60 -1.50
C PHE A 101 -2.41 -1.41 -0.55
N PHE A 102 -1.16 -1.67 -0.93
CA PHE A 102 -0.21 -2.39 -0.08
C PHE A 102 0.08 -1.65 1.24
N GLN A 103 0.27 -0.32 1.18
CA GLN A 103 0.40 0.50 2.40
C GLN A 103 -0.83 0.40 3.30
N ALA A 104 -2.03 0.49 2.71
CA ALA A 104 -3.28 0.36 3.46
C ALA A 104 -3.39 -1.01 4.12
N TYR A 105 -3.02 -2.09 3.41
CA TYR A 105 -2.92 -3.44 3.97
C TYR A 105 -1.98 -3.50 5.18
N LEU A 106 -0.76 -2.98 5.06
CA LEU A 106 0.20 -2.99 6.18
C LEU A 106 -0.38 -2.27 7.40
N LEU A 107 -1.03 -1.12 7.20
CA LEU A 107 -1.65 -0.37 8.30
C LEU A 107 -2.84 -1.13 8.91
N VAL A 108 -3.68 -1.77 8.10
CA VAL A 108 -4.82 -2.57 8.58
C VAL A 108 -4.33 -3.80 9.34
N ASP A 109 -3.34 -4.52 8.82
CA ASP A 109 -2.75 -5.70 9.45
C ASP A 109 -2.12 -5.35 10.82
N LEU A 110 -1.40 -4.22 10.89
CA LEU A 110 -0.90 -3.66 12.15
C LEU A 110 -2.05 -3.24 13.08
N SER A 111 -3.02 -2.49 12.59
CA SER A 111 -4.11 -1.98 13.44
C SER A 111 -4.95 -3.11 14.03
N LEU A 112 -5.35 -4.08 13.19
CA LEU A 112 -6.16 -5.22 13.62
C LEU A 112 -5.37 -6.19 14.50
N GLY A 113 -4.10 -6.46 14.18
CA GLY A 113 -3.29 -7.33 15.05
C GLY A 113 -2.97 -6.68 16.41
N ALA A 114 -2.87 -5.35 16.50
CA ALA A 114 -2.70 -4.63 17.77
C ALA A 114 -3.96 -4.74 18.65
N VAL A 115 -5.13 -4.60 18.04
CA VAL A 115 -6.42 -4.58 18.74
C VAL A 115 -6.90 -5.99 19.09
N TYR A 116 -6.86 -6.92 18.14
CA TYR A 116 -7.52 -8.22 18.29
C TYR A 116 -6.57 -9.37 18.67
N TYR A 117 -5.31 -9.36 18.23
CA TYR A 117 -4.44 -10.56 18.29
C TYR A 117 -3.04 -10.28 18.84
N ARG A 118 -2.98 -9.46 19.90
CA ARG A 118 -1.73 -8.99 20.53
C ARG A 118 -0.79 -10.12 20.98
N SER A 119 -1.32 -11.29 21.30
CA SER A 119 -0.55 -12.48 21.72
C SER A 119 0.12 -13.24 20.57
N GLN A 120 -0.26 -12.96 19.31
CA GLN A 120 0.39 -13.49 18.11
C GLN A 120 1.49 -12.56 17.58
N LEU A 121 1.74 -11.44 18.27
CA LEU A 121 2.73 -10.44 17.91
C LEU A 121 4.12 -10.87 18.35
N ASN A 122 4.73 -11.79 17.61
CA ASN A 122 6.17 -11.98 17.69
C ASN A 122 6.86 -10.83 16.96
N LEU A 123 7.44 -9.90 17.73
CA LEU A 123 8.21 -8.74 17.23
C LEU A 123 9.23 -9.14 16.15
N PHE A 124 9.84 -10.33 16.26
CA PHE A 124 10.90 -10.78 15.37
C PHE A 124 10.46 -11.40 14.03
N THR A 125 9.18 -11.76 13.83
CA THR A 125 8.82 -12.67 12.72
C THR A 125 7.85 -12.13 11.68
N GLY A 126 7.33 -10.90 11.82
CA GLY A 126 6.45 -10.33 10.78
C GLY A 126 6.16 -8.84 10.93
N TRP A 127 5.97 -8.37 12.16
CA TRP A 127 5.50 -7.01 12.38
C TRP A 127 6.55 -5.92 12.20
N SER A 128 7.79 -6.14 12.65
CA SER A 128 8.88 -5.20 12.39
C SER A 128 9.12 -4.99 10.89
N HIS A 129 8.94 -6.04 10.08
CA HIS A 129 9.03 -5.94 8.62
C HIS A 129 7.91 -5.08 8.02
N HIS A 130 6.67 -5.21 8.53
CA HIS A 130 5.53 -4.40 8.08
C HIS A 130 5.67 -2.93 8.48
N VAL A 131 6.17 -2.65 9.69
CA VAL A 131 6.46 -1.28 10.15
C VAL A 131 7.59 -0.65 9.32
N ILE A 132 8.65 -1.40 9.03
CA ILE A 132 9.75 -0.94 8.19
C ILE A 132 9.25 -0.65 6.76
N TYR A 133 8.45 -1.53 6.16
CA TYR A 133 7.89 -1.25 4.85
C TYR A 133 6.99 -0.02 4.85
N LEU A 134 6.15 0.15 5.86
CA LEU A 134 5.30 1.34 5.97
C LEU A 134 6.16 2.60 6.05
N GLY A 135 7.25 2.58 6.82
CA GLY A 135 8.22 3.68 6.91
C GLY A 135 8.98 3.96 5.61
N ILE A 136 9.47 2.92 4.91
CA ILE A 136 10.18 3.07 3.63
C ILE A 136 9.23 3.69 2.59
N VAL A 137 8.03 3.13 2.46
CA VAL A 137 7.09 3.60 1.44
C VAL A 137 6.60 5.01 1.79
N ASP A 138 6.32 5.33 3.05
CA ASP A 138 5.93 6.69 3.46
C ASP A 138 7.05 7.73 3.23
N CYS A 139 8.30 7.36 3.53
CA CYS A 139 9.47 8.19 3.25
C CYS A 139 9.64 8.48 1.75
N MET A 140 9.33 7.52 0.88
CA MET A 140 9.38 7.71 -0.57
C MET A 140 8.33 8.68 -1.11
N TYR A 141 7.20 8.87 -0.41
CA TYR A 141 6.16 9.83 -0.81
C TYR A 141 6.22 11.17 -0.05
N GLY A 142 7.22 11.37 0.82
CA GLY A 142 7.40 12.62 1.58
C GLY A 142 6.44 12.80 2.77
N GLY A 143 5.73 11.75 3.20
CA GLY A 143 4.71 11.82 4.25
C GLY A 143 5.26 12.22 5.61
N LEU A 144 6.39 11.63 6.01
CA LEU A 144 7.02 11.92 7.30
C LEU A 144 7.49 13.38 7.43
N TYR A 145 7.97 14.00 6.35
CA TYR A 145 8.43 15.39 6.37
C TYR A 145 7.25 16.37 6.47
N ALA A 146 6.14 16.13 5.76
CA ALA A 146 4.95 16.98 5.81
C ALA A 146 4.18 16.86 7.14
N PHE A 147 4.14 15.66 7.75
CA PHE A 147 3.56 15.46 9.08
C PHE A 147 4.39 16.12 10.19
N PHE A 148 5.73 16.02 10.11
CA PHE A 148 6.62 16.68 11.07
C PHE A 148 6.65 18.21 10.90
N GLU A 149 6.61 18.75 9.69
CA GLU A 149 6.47 20.20 9.47
C GLU A 149 5.13 20.73 9.99
N HIS A 150 4.03 20.00 9.75
CA HIS A 150 2.72 20.45 10.23
C HIS A 150 2.63 20.43 11.77
N PHE A 151 3.30 19.48 12.43
CA PHE A 151 3.39 19.43 13.89
C PHE A 151 4.37 20.47 14.45
N SER A 152 5.50 20.70 13.75
CA SER A 152 6.48 21.71 14.15
C SER A 152 5.97 23.15 14.02
N LEU A 153 5.01 23.41 13.12
CA LEU A 153 4.33 24.71 13.02
C LEU A 153 3.25 24.91 14.10
N SER A 154 2.66 23.81 14.59
CA SER A 154 1.64 23.80 15.66
C SER A 154 2.21 24.15 17.03
N ASP A 155 3.48 23.85 17.30
CA ASP A 155 4.14 24.15 18.58
C ASP A 155 4.74 25.57 18.63
N SER A 156 4.61 26.34 17.54
CA SER A 156 5.15 27.71 17.40
C SER A 156 4.09 28.82 17.39
N SER A 157 2.83 28.52 17.73
CA SER A 157 1.73 29.48 17.85
C SER A 157 1.08 29.48 19.23
#